data_AF-A0A4Q2TZ34-F1
#
_entry.id   AF-A0A4Q2TZ34-F1
#
_cell.length_a   1.000
_cell.length_b   1.000
_cell.length_c   1.000
_cell.angle_alpha   90.00
_cell.angle_beta   90.00
_cell.angle_gamma   90.00
#
_symmetry.space_group_name_H-M   'P 1'
#
loop_
_entity.id
_entity.type
_entity.pdbx_description
1 polymer ?
#
loop_
_entity_poly.entity_id
_entity_poly.type
_entity_poly.pdbx_seq_one_letter_code
_entity_poly.pdbx_strand_id
1 'polypeptide(L)'
;FGALRELKALGRCVPDEVRVIGFGDDEAAGCVAPALTSLRPPRREIGLAAAEVLLARIAGGAPQRLVFGPALVERASTGVAS
;
A
#
# COMPACT_ATOMS: atom_id res chain seq x y z
N PHE A 1 -3.71 -4.96 10.56
CA PHE A 1 -2.33 -5.47 10.46
C PHE A 1 -2.21 -6.88 11.05
N GLY A 2 -2.68 -7.90 10.33
CA GLY A 2 -2.71 -9.29 10.84
C GLY A 2 -1.34 -9.95 10.90
N ALA A 3 -0.56 -9.86 9.82
CA ALA A 3 0.78 -10.46 9.74
C ALA A 3 1.72 -9.97 10.86
N LEU A 4 1.79 -8.65 11.09
CA LEU A 4 2.61 -8.09 12.18
C LEU A 4 2.16 -8.60 13.57
N ARG A 5 0.85 -8.75 13.79
CA ARG A 5 0.32 -9.29 15.05
C ARG A 5 0.71 -10.75 15.25
N GLU A 6 0.63 -11.55 14.19
CA GLU A 6 0.95 -12.97 14.27
C GLU A 6 2.46 -13.20 14.43
N LEU A 7 3.29 -12.46 13.69
CA LEU A 7 4.74 -12.50 13.85
C LEU A 7 5.13 -12.18 15.29
N LYS A 8 4.51 -11.15 15.89
CA LYS A 8 4.69 -10.83 17.31
C LYS A 8 4.24 -11.96 18.24
N ALA A 9 3.09 -12.60 17.97
CA ALA A 9 2.58 -13.71 18.77
C ALA A 9 3.50 -14.94 18.72
N LEU A 10 4.14 -15.17 17.57
CA LEU A 10 5.14 -16.23 17.35
C LEU A 10 6.54 -15.86 17.86
N GLY A 11 6.71 -14.67 18.47
CA GLY A 11 8.01 -14.19 18.95
C GLY A 11 9.00 -13.85 17.84
N ARG A 12 8.54 -13.62 16.61
CA ARG A 12 9.38 -13.27 15.46
C ARG A 12 9.63 -11.77 15.37
N CYS A 13 10.89 -11.40 15.21
CA CYS A 13 11.33 -10.02 15.07
C CYS A 13 11.11 -9.49 13.66
N VAL A 14 10.44 -8.33 13.59
CA VAL A 14 10.31 -7.52 12.38
C VAL A 14 11.05 -6.21 12.64
N PRO A 15 12.00 -5.78 11.79
CA PRO A 15 12.33 -6.32 10.46
C PRO A 15 13.36 -7.46 10.42
N ASP A 16 13.95 -7.84 11.55
CA ASP A 16 15.23 -8.58 11.58
C ASP A 16 15.16 -10.00 11.03
N GLU A 17 14.12 -10.76 11.38
CA GLU A 17 13.90 -12.11 10.86
C GLU A 17 12.96 -12.08 9.65
N VAL A 18 11.96 -11.20 9.69
CA VAL A 18 10.95 -11.10 8.64
C VAL A 18 10.69 -9.63 8.35
N ARG A 19 10.87 -9.22 7.10
CA ARG A 19 10.48 -7.90 6.61
C ARG A 19 9.06 -7.94 6.08
N VAL A 20 8.29 -6.88 6.34
CA VAL A 20 6.88 -6.80 5.97
C VAL A 20 6.60 -5.51 5.22
N ILE A 21 5.97 -5.63 4.06
CA ILE A 21 5.46 -4.50 3.26
C ILE A 21 3.93 -4.62 3.18
N GLY A 22 3.23 -3.50 3.39
CA GLY A 22 1.80 -3.36 3.19
C GLY A 22 1.43 -2.71 1.85
N PHE A 23 0.14 -2.63 1.56
CA PHE A 23 -0.41 -1.86 0.44
C PHE A 23 -1.51 -0.93 0.96
N GLY A 24 -1.59 0.27 0.40
CA GLY A 24 -2.58 1.28 0.78
C GLY A 24 -1.93 2.48 1.45
N ASP A 25 -1.10 2.26 2.46
CA ASP A 25 -0.49 3.34 3.27
C ASP A 25 -1.50 4.31 3.91
N ASP A 26 -2.41 3.79 4.72
CA ASP A 26 -3.31 4.60 5.54
C ASP A 26 -2.62 5.07 6.84
N GLU A 27 -3.18 6.06 7.55
CA GLU A 27 -2.62 6.61 8.79
C GLU A 27 -2.23 5.53 9.81
N ALA A 28 -3.05 4.49 9.93
CA ALA A 28 -2.82 3.38 10.85
C ALA A 28 -1.50 2.63 10.56
N ALA A 29 -0.96 2.69 9.34
CA ALA A 29 0.33 2.07 8.98
C ALA A 29 1.52 2.75 9.69
N GLY A 30 1.40 4.05 10.01
CA GLY A 30 2.39 4.77 10.81
C GLY A 30 2.27 4.52 12.31
N CYS A 31 1.11 4.07 12.79
CA CYS A 31 0.80 3.93 14.21
C CYS A 31 1.00 2.52 14.77
N VAL A 32 1.33 1.54 13.91
CA VAL A 32 1.67 0.18 14.36
C VAL A 32 3.13 0.06 14.76
N ALA A 33 3.44 -0.98 15.54
CA ALA A 33 4.78 -1.32 15.97
C ALA A 33 5.18 -2.71 15.42
N PRO A 34 6.23 -2.80 14.59
CA PRO A 34 6.94 -1.69 13.96
C PRO A 34 6.05 -0.95 12.94
N ALA A 35 6.36 0.33 12.67
CA ALA A 35 5.64 1.12 11.69
C ALA A 35 5.79 0.47 10.30
N LEU A 36 4.68 0.30 9.59
CA LEU A 36 4.60 -0.56 8.40
C LEU A 36 5.03 0.17 7.13
N THR A 37 6.13 -0.26 6.52
CA THR A 37 6.50 0.10 5.14
C THR A 37 5.36 -0.29 4.20
N SER A 38 4.94 0.61 3.31
CA SER A 38 3.76 0.38 2.47
C SER A 38 3.93 0.90 1.04
N LEU A 39 3.31 0.22 0.08
CA LEU A 39 3.08 0.73 -1.26
C LEU A 39 1.84 1.63 -1.25
N ARG A 40 2.02 2.93 -1.47
CA ARG A 40 0.96 3.93 -1.53
C ARG A 40 0.46 4.08 -2.97
N PRO A 41 -0.77 3.64 -3.32
CA PRO A 41 -1.32 3.88 -4.64
C PRO A 41 -1.65 5.37 -4.84
N PRO A 42 -1.55 5.91 -6.06
CA PRO A 42 -1.94 7.28 -6.39
C PRO A 42 -3.47 7.40 -6.49
N ARG A 43 -4.17 7.24 -5.36
CA ARG A 43 -5.65 7.12 -5.30
C ARG A 43 -6.39 8.25 -6.01
N ARG A 44 -5.88 9.48 -5.89
CA ARG A 44 -6.47 10.66 -6.53
C ARG A 44 -6.41 10.58 -8.05
N GLU A 45 -5.26 10.17 -8.60
CA GLU A 45 -5.07 10.00 -10.05
C GLU A 45 -5.94 8.86 -10.59
N ILE A 46 -5.99 7.73 -9.87
CA ILE A 46 -6.87 6.61 -10.21
C ILE A 46 -8.34 7.07 -10.24
N GLY A 47 -8.78 7.83 -9.24
CA GLY A 47 -10.14 8.34 -9.16
C GLY A 47 -10.51 9.29 -10.31
N LEU A 48 -9.61 10.23 -10.64
CA LEU A 48 -9.79 11.14 -11.77
C LEU A 48 -9.87 10.37 -13.09
N ALA A 49 -8.91 9.49 -13.35
CA ALA A 49 -8.88 8.69 -14.56
C ALA A 49 -10.09 7.75 -14.66
N ALA A 50 -10.54 7.17 -13.56
CA ALA A 50 -11.74 6.32 -13.55
C ALA A 50 -13.00 7.12 -13.92
N ALA A 51 -13.15 8.36 -13.42
CA ALA A 51 -14.26 9.23 -13.78
C ALA A 51 -14.22 9.61 -15.27
N GLU A 52 -13.04 9.95 -15.80
CA GLU A 52 -12.85 10.25 -17.23
C GLU A 52 -13.18 9.05 -18.12
N VAL A 53 -12.68 7.87 -17.78
CA VAL A 53 -12.97 6.62 -18.50
C VAL A 53 -14.47 6.30 -18.46
N LEU A 54 -15.13 6.50 -17.32
CA LEU A 54 -16.57 6.28 -17.19
C LEU A 54 -17.38 7.23 -18.09
N LEU A 55 -17.06 8.53 -18.08
CA LEU A 55 -17.73 9.52 -18.92
C LEU A 55 -17.53 9.21 -20.41
N ALA A 56 -16.30 8.86 -20.81
CA ALA A 56 -16.01 8.44 -22.18
C ALA A 56 -16.81 7.18 -22.57
N ARG A 57 -16.97 6.23 -21.66
CA ARG A 57 -17.73 4.99 -21.89
C ARG A 57 -19.22 5.26 -22.08
N ILE A 58 -19.79 6.17 -21.29
CA ILE A 58 -21.18 6.62 -21.42
C ILE A 58 -21.41 7.30 -22.77
N ALA A 59 -20.44 8.07 -23.26
CA ALA A 59 -20.49 8.69 -24.59
C ALA A 59 -20.27 7.72 -25.77
N GLY A 60 -20.22 6.41 -25.53
CA GLY A 60 -20.02 5.40 -26.57
C GLY A 60 -18.56 5.08 -26.89
N GLY A 61 -17.61 5.62 -26.13
CA GLY A 61 -16.19 5.31 -26.25
C GLY A 61 -15.85 3.84 -25.96
N ALA A 62 -14.72 3.39 -26.49
CA ALA A 62 -14.18 2.06 -26.24
C ALA A 62 -13.68 1.91 -24.79
N PRO A 63 -13.71 0.70 -24.21
CA PRO A 63 -13.14 0.46 -22.89
C PRO A 63 -11.62 0.75 -22.89
N GLN A 64 -11.13 1.34 -21.80
CA GLN A 64 -9.71 1.65 -21.62
C GLN A 64 -9.12 0.85 -20.46
N ARG A 65 -7.85 0.45 -20.61
CA ARG A 65 -7.04 -0.16 -19.54
C ARG A 65 -5.90 0.79 -19.20
N LEU A 66 -5.93 1.33 -17.98
CA LEU A 66 -4.90 2.20 -17.45
C LEU A 66 -4.12 1.47 -16.35
N VAL A 67 -2.82 1.74 -16.24
CA VAL A 67 -1.93 1.12 -15.25
C VAL A 67 -1.24 2.24 -14.47
N PHE A 68 -1.28 2.14 -13.14
CA PHE A 68 -0.70 3.13 -12.23
C PHE A 68 0.35 2.46 -11.33
N GLY A 69 1.49 3.11 -11.16
CA GLY A 69 2.53 2.66 -10.23
C GLY A 69 2.29 3.22 -8.82
N PRO A 70 2.43 2.42 -7.75
CA PRO A 70 2.44 2.94 -6.39
C PRO A 70 3.79 3.58 -6.04
N ALA A 71 3.80 4.45 -5.05
CA ALA A 71 5.02 4.94 -4.40
C ALA A 71 5.38 4.06 -3.19
N LEU A 72 6.66 3.76 -3.00
CA LEU A 72 7.12 3.10 -1.78
C LEU A 72 7.23 4.13 -0.64
N VAL A 73 6.64 3.80 0.50
CA VAL A 73 6.75 4.57 1.74
C VAL A 73 7.47 3.72 2.76
N GLU A 74 8.77 3.96 2.89
CA GLU A 74 9.65 3.22 3.79
C GLU A 74 9.41 3.59 5.26
N ARG A 75 9.37 2.56 6.12
CA ARG A 75 9.25 2.66 7.58
C ARG A 75 10.02 1.53 8.27
N ALA A 76 9.81 1.37 9.58
CA ALA A 76 10.54 0.45 10.43
C ALA A 76 10.40 -1.03 10.05
N SER A 77 9.28 -1.47 9.45
CA SER A 77 9.06 -2.90 9.14
C SER A 77 9.91 -3.47 8.01
N THR A 78 10.69 -2.63 7.31
CA THR A 78 11.70 -3.06 6.33
C THR A 78 13.07 -2.40 6.54
N GLY A 79 13.22 -1.57 7.58
CA GLY A 79 14.46 -0.87 7.88
C GLY A 79 15.60 -1.81 8.28
N VAL A 80 16.79 -1.25 8.43
CA VAL A 80 17.93 -1.98 9.03
C VAL A 80 17.69 -2.05 10.54
N ALA A 81 17.93 -3.22 11.13
CA ALA A 81 17.95 -3.41 12.57
C ALA A 81 18.83 -2.33 13.22
N SER A 82 18.27 -1.57 14.16
CA SER A 82 19.03 -0.71 15.07
C SER A 82 19.41 -1.46 16.33
#